data_AF-A0A6A4GBW3-F1
#
_entry.id   AF-A0A6A4GBW3-F1
#
_cell.length_a   1.000
_cell.length_b   1.000
_cell.length_c   1.000
_cell.angle_alpha   90.00
_cell.angle_beta   90.00
_cell.angle_gamma   90.00
#
_symmetry.space_group_name_H-M   'P 1'
#
loop_
_entity.id
_entity.type
_entity.pdbx_description
1 polymer ?
#
loop_
_entity_poly.entity_id
_entity_poly.type
_entity_poly.pdbx_seq_one_letter_code
_entity_poly.pdbx_strand_id
1 'polypeptide(L)'
;MWEALDNTSEEPWSILNFGMKVLKPEEKAKQDQEEWETLRETAEDNSWIKAKEDCHKAEKRKQEAKERQQKSRALQKQREIQAGECSPGGTKQKRMEVELTRPACQIRQKIHEKSQKPQGRPKTVVPQPATYTNWFTPFAWVAIKDAQVKLGGWSATEIRKILQRAHLSTFGLYPCIHD
;
A
#
# COMPACT_ATOMS: atom_id res chain seq x y z
N MET A 1 10.56 43.23 -73.63
CA MET A 1 10.17 42.97 -75.03
C MET A 1 9.84 41.48 -75.07
N TRP A 2 8.53 41.16 -75.17
CA TRP A 2 7.86 39.90 -75.60
C TRP A 2 8.42 38.55 -75.07
N GLU A 3 7.65 37.62 -74.49
CA GLU A 3 6.31 37.14 -74.85
C GLU A 3 5.67 36.36 -73.67
N ALA A 4 4.35 36.44 -73.59
CA ALA A 4 3.49 35.61 -72.76
C ALA A 4 3.31 34.23 -73.38
N LEU A 5 3.26 33.18 -72.57
CA LEU A 5 2.66 31.90 -72.93
C LEU A 5 1.79 31.41 -71.77
N ASP A 6 0.52 31.76 -71.88
CA ASP A 6 -0.60 31.09 -71.24
C ASP A 6 -0.59 29.61 -71.65
N ASN A 7 -0.51 28.72 -70.68
CA ASN A 7 -0.90 27.32 -70.85
C ASN A 7 -1.92 26.97 -69.78
N THR A 8 -3.15 27.41 -70.07
CA THR A 8 -4.40 26.86 -69.54
C THR A 8 -4.54 25.42 -70.03
N SER A 9 -3.92 24.48 -69.32
CA SER A 9 -4.36 23.09 -69.33
C SER A 9 -5.50 22.98 -68.32
N GLU A 10 -6.70 23.29 -68.78
CA GLU A 10 -7.95 22.91 -68.11
C GLU A 10 -7.99 21.38 -68.08
N GLU A 11 -7.37 20.77 -67.08
CA GLU A 11 -7.72 19.40 -66.72
C GLU A 11 -9.18 19.46 -66.24
N PRO A 12 -10.10 18.76 -66.90
CA PRO A 12 -11.44 18.64 -66.38
C PRO A 12 -11.30 17.92 -65.05
N TRP A 13 -11.49 18.66 -63.96
CA TRP A 13 -11.89 18.13 -62.68
C TRP A 13 -13.27 17.47 -62.88
N SER A 14 -13.31 16.36 -63.62
CA SER A 14 -14.28 15.29 -63.45
C SER A 14 -14.04 14.75 -62.06
N ILE A 15 -14.47 15.57 -61.11
CA ILE A 15 -14.74 15.28 -59.72
C ILE A 15 -15.53 13.99 -59.81
N LEU A 16 -14.84 12.89 -59.50
CA LEU A 16 -15.51 11.69 -59.06
C LEU A 16 -16.39 12.15 -57.89
N ASN A 17 -17.65 12.45 -58.19
CA ASN A 17 -18.73 12.45 -57.23
C ASN A 17 -18.90 10.99 -56.80
N PHE A 18 -17.90 10.49 -56.06
CA PHE A 18 -18.04 9.33 -55.21
C PHE A 18 -19.26 9.65 -54.37
N GLY A 19 -20.35 8.94 -54.63
CA GLY A 19 -21.62 9.12 -53.94
C GLY A 19 -21.43 8.91 -52.45
N MET A 20 -21.01 9.96 -51.75
CA MET A 20 -21.11 10.07 -50.32
C MET A 20 -22.60 10.10 -50.06
N LYS A 21 -23.16 8.92 -49.80
CA LYS A 21 -24.49 8.78 -49.23
C LYS A 21 -24.45 9.61 -47.96
N VAL A 22 -25.10 10.77 -47.99
CA VAL A 22 -25.28 11.62 -46.83
C VAL A 22 -26.11 10.79 -45.86
N LEU A 23 -25.43 10.18 -44.90
CA LEU A 23 -26.04 9.41 -43.82
C LEU A 23 -27.03 10.32 -43.11
N LYS A 24 -28.16 9.74 -42.69
CA LYS A 24 -29.14 10.51 -41.94
C LYS A 24 -28.48 10.97 -40.62
N PRO A 25 -28.81 12.16 -40.11
CA PRO A 25 -28.22 12.68 -38.86
C PRO A 25 -28.30 11.70 -37.69
N GLU A 26 -29.36 10.88 -37.64
CA GLU A 26 -29.55 9.83 -36.62
C GLU A 26 -28.56 8.67 -36.76
N GLU A 27 -28.19 8.28 -37.98
CA GLU A 27 -27.21 7.22 -38.23
C GLU A 27 -25.79 7.69 -37.88
N LYS A 28 -25.48 8.96 -38.19
CA LYS A 28 -24.21 9.58 -37.81
C LYS A 28 -24.05 9.67 -36.29
N ALA A 29 -25.10 10.07 -35.57
CA ALA A 29 -25.06 10.16 -34.11
C ALA A 29 -24.85 8.80 -33.44
N LYS A 30 -25.43 7.73 -33.99
CA LYS A 30 -25.20 6.36 -33.50
C LYS A 30 -23.77 5.90 -33.77
N GLN A 31 -23.25 6.16 -34.96
CA GLN A 31 -21.87 5.81 -35.30
C GLN A 31 -20.87 6.54 -34.40
N ASP A 32 -21.06 7.85 -34.20
CA ASP A 32 -20.23 8.63 -33.28
C ASP A 32 -20.29 8.04 -31.86
N GLN A 33 -21.48 7.62 -31.39
CA GLN A 33 -21.64 6.99 -30.08
C GLN A 33 -20.90 5.65 -29.96
N GLU A 34 -21.01 4.76 -30.95
CA GLU A 34 -20.31 3.47 -30.99
C GLU A 34 -18.77 3.67 -31.03
N GLU A 35 -18.30 4.67 -31.79
CA GLU A 35 -16.88 5.05 -31.81
C GLU A 35 -16.41 5.56 -30.44
N TRP A 36 -17.23 6.36 -29.73
CA TRP A 36 -16.91 6.79 -28.37
C TRP A 36 -16.90 5.65 -27.35
N GLU A 37 -17.80 4.67 -27.48
CA GLU A 37 -17.87 3.51 -26.58
C GLU A 37 -16.67 2.58 -26.78
N THR A 38 -16.28 2.31 -28.02
CA THR A 38 -15.07 1.51 -28.33
C THR A 38 -13.78 2.20 -27.89
N LEU A 39 -13.67 3.52 -28.04
CA LEU A 39 -12.54 4.29 -27.50
C LEU A 39 -12.49 4.24 -25.96
N ARG A 40 -13.63 4.23 -25.29
CA ARG A 40 -13.68 4.10 -23.82
C ARG A 40 -13.24 2.71 -23.38
N GLU A 41 -13.76 1.66 -24.01
CA GLU A 41 -13.41 0.27 -23.68
C GLU A 41 -11.90 0.01 -23.88
N THR A 42 -11.34 0.45 -25.01
CA THR A 42 -9.90 0.33 -25.26
C THR A 42 -9.06 1.16 -24.29
N ALA A 43 -9.54 2.31 -23.81
CA ALA A 43 -8.85 3.09 -22.79
C ALA A 43 -8.86 2.40 -21.41
N GLU A 44 -9.96 1.74 -21.05
CA GLU A 44 -10.09 0.95 -19.82
C GLU A 44 -9.15 -0.27 -19.84
N ASP A 45 -9.10 -1.00 -20.96
CA ASP A 45 -8.19 -2.14 -21.13
C ASP A 45 -6.72 -1.72 -21.05
N ASN A 46 -6.35 -0.63 -21.73
CA ASN A 46 -4.99 -0.08 -21.66
C ASN A 46 -4.61 0.36 -20.24
N SER A 47 -5.56 0.96 -19.51
CA SER A 47 -5.39 1.33 -18.10
C SER A 47 -5.13 0.10 -17.24
N TRP A 48 -5.88 -0.98 -17.44
CA TRP A 48 -5.72 -2.21 -16.68
C TRP A 48 -4.39 -2.93 -16.98
N ILE A 49 -3.97 -2.99 -18.24
CA ILE A 49 -2.66 -3.55 -18.63
C ILE A 49 -1.54 -2.78 -17.94
N LYS A 50 -1.58 -1.45 -18.00
CA LYS A 50 -0.59 -0.59 -17.34
C LYS A 50 -0.56 -0.79 -15.82
N ALA A 51 -1.72 -0.88 -15.19
CA ALA A 51 -1.81 -1.14 -13.75
C ALA A 51 -1.18 -2.49 -13.36
N LYS A 52 -1.37 -3.54 -14.18
CA LYS A 52 -0.71 -4.83 -13.98
C LYS A 52 0.80 -4.75 -14.09
N GLU A 53 1.31 -4.06 -15.11
CA GLU A 53 2.74 -3.86 -15.30
C GLU A 53 3.37 -3.08 -14.13
N ASP A 54 2.70 -2.04 -13.66
CA ASP A 54 3.16 -1.24 -12.51
C ASP A 54 3.17 -2.06 -11.22
N CYS A 55 2.15 -2.89 -10.98
CA CYS A 55 2.13 -3.84 -9.85
C CYS A 55 3.31 -4.82 -9.90
N HIS A 56 3.55 -5.45 -11.05
CA HIS A 56 4.67 -6.38 -11.23
C HIS A 56 6.03 -5.68 -11.03
N LYS A 57 6.17 -4.46 -11.54
CA LYS A 57 7.38 -3.63 -11.37
C LYS A 57 7.59 -3.24 -9.91
N ALA A 58 6.54 -2.91 -9.17
CA ALA A 58 6.62 -2.60 -7.74
C ALA A 58 7.05 -3.82 -6.93
N GLU A 59 6.55 -5.00 -7.24
CA GLU A 59 6.92 -6.25 -6.57
C GLU A 59 8.39 -6.60 -6.82
N LYS A 60 8.85 -6.49 -8.07
CA LYS A 60 10.27 -6.69 -8.40
C LYS A 60 11.18 -5.75 -7.60
N ARG A 61 10.83 -4.46 -7.51
CA ARG A 61 11.58 -3.48 -6.69
C ARG A 61 11.63 -3.86 -5.22
N LYS A 62 10.53 -4.40 -4.67
CA LYS A 62 10.45 -4.86 -3.28
C LYS A 62 11.35 -6.07 -3.03
N GLN A 63 11.42 -7.00 -3.98
CA GLN A 63 12.32 -8.16 -3.90
C GLN A 63 13.80 -7.70 -3.96
N GLU A 64 14.15 -6.86 -4.93
CA GLU A 64 15.51 -6.32 -5.05
C GLU A 64 15.94 -5.54 -3.79
N ALA A 65 15.04 -4.77 -3.19
CA ALA A 65 15.32 -4.04 -1.95
C ALA A 65 15.62 -4.99 -0.77
N LYS A 66 14.86 -6.09 -0.65
CA LYS A 66 15.11 -7.12 0.37
C LYS A 66 16.46 -7.78 0.16
N GLU A 67 16.81 -8.14 -1.07
CA GLU A 67 18.10 -8.75 -1.40
C GLU A 67 19.27 -7.82 -1.09
N ARG A 68 19.17 -6.53 -1.46
CA ARG A 68 20.20 -5.53 -1.12
C ARG A 68 20.37 -5.40 0.39
N GLN A 69 19.26 -5.37 1.14
CA GLN A 69 19.31 -5.29 2.59
C GLN A 69 19.95 -6.54 3.21
N GLN A 70 19.63 -7.74 2.71
CA GLN A 70 20.26 -8.98 3.16
C GLN A 70 21.76 -9.01 2.87
N LYS A 71 22.18 -8.66 1.64
CA LYS A 71 23.59 -8.58 1.26
C LYS A 71 24.35 -7.56 2.11
N SER A 72 23.76 -6.38 2.34
CA SER A 72 24.34 -5.35 3.20
C SER A 72 24.54 -5.82 4.63
N ARG A 73 23.52 -6.46 5.24
CA ARG A 73 23.62 -7.03 6.60
C ARG A 73 24.66 -8.14 6.67
N ALA A 74 24.74 -9.00 5.66
CA ALA A 74 25.74 -10.07 5.59
C ALA A 74 27.16 -9.53 5.52
N LEU A 75 27.41 -8.52 4.67
CA LEU A 75 28.70 -7.84 4.57
C LEU A 75 29.08 -7.13 5.86
N GLN A 76 28.14 -6.43 6.49
CA GLN A 76 28.37 -5.79 7.79
C GLN A 76 28.75 -6.83 8.84
N LYS A 77 28.01 -7.94 8.95
CA LYS A 77 28.32 -9.02 9.87
C LYS A 77 29.71 -9.61 9.61
N GLN A 78 30.10 -9.80 8.35
CA GLN A 78 31.46 -10.25 8.01
C GLN A 78 32.53 -9.25 8.45
N ARG A 79 32.31 -7.94 8.26
CA ARG A 79 33.23 -6.90 8.74
C ARG A 79 33.35 -6.91 10.27
N GLU A 80 32.24 -7.03 10.99
CA GLU A 80 32.23 -7.14 12.45
C GLU A 80 32.98 -8.38 12.95
N ILE A 81 32.87 -9.52 12.23
CA ILE A 81 33.63 -10.75 12.53
C ILE A 81 35.12 -10.54 12.27
N GLN A 82 35.51 -9.94 11.13
CA GLN A 82 36.91 -9.64 10.81
C GLN A 82 37.54 -8.65 11.79
N ALA A 83 36.75 -7.69 12.29
CA ALA A 83 37.16 -6.74 13.32
C ALA A 83 37.22 -7.35 14.74
N GLY A 84 36.77 -8.60 14.92
CA GLY A 84 36.72 -9.26 16.24
C GLY A 84 35.66 -8.68 17.19
N GLU A 85 34.68 -7.93 16.68
CA GLU A 85 33.60 -7.37 17.49
C GLU A 85 32.47 -8.39 17.74
N CYS A 86 32.34 -9.35 16.83
CA CYS A 86 31.28 -10.35 16.83
C CYS A 86 31.86 -11.74 16.56
N SER A 87 31.37 -12.74 17.29
CA SER A 87 31.73 -14.13 17.00
C SER A 87 31.13 -14.59 15.65
N PRO A 88 31.65 -15.64 15.01
CA PRO A 88 31.06 -16.21 13.80
C PRO A 88 29.57 -16.60 13.96
N GLY A 89 29.16 -16.93 15.19
CA GLY A 89 27.76 -17.21 15.56
C GLY A 89 26.85 -15.97 15.60
N GLY A 90 27.40 -14.75 15.55
CA GLY A 90 26.66 -13.49 15.63
C GLY A 90 26.40 -13.00 17.05
N THR A 91 27.02 -13.63 18.06
CA THR A 91 27.00 -13.12 19.43
C THR A 91 28.07 -12.03 19.53
N LYS A 92 27.67 -10.81 19.89
CA LYS A 92 28.63 -9.74 20.20
C LYS A 92 29.57 -10.25 21.28
N GLN A 93 30.86 -10.30 20.99
CA GLN A 93 31.84 -10.59 22.03
C GLN A 93 31.82 -9.39 22.97
N LYS A 94 31.28 -9.59 24.18
CA LYS A 94 31.55 -8.66 25.28
C LYS A 94 33.06 -8.60 25.40
N ARG A 95 33.66 -7.46 25.07
CA ARG A 95 35.04 -7.15 25.46
C ARG A 95 35.09 -7.28 26.98
N MET A 96 35.49 -8.45 27.49
CA MET A 96 35.66 -8.70 28.92
C MET A 96 36.97 -8.10 29.43
N GLU A 97 37.85 -7.70 28.52
CA GLU A 97 39.12 -7.11 28.89
C GLU A 97 38.92 -5.65 29.33
N VAL A 98 39.31 -5.38 30.58
CA VAL A 98 39.63 -4.09 31.22
C VAL A 98 38.69 -3.58 32.34
N GLU A 99 37.43 -4.02 32.48
CA GLU A 99 36.55 -3.42 33.52
C GLU A 99 36.45 -4.16 34.86
N LEU A 100 36.93 -5.41 34.97
CA LEU A 100 36.91 -6.15 36.24
C LEU A 100 37.92 -5.65 37.28
N THR A 101 38.87 -4.80 36.89
CA THR A 101 39.85 -4.17 37.79
C THR A 101 39.40 -2.84 38.38
N ARG A 102 38.19 -2.35 38.04
CA ARG A 102 37.67 -1.07 38.56
C ARG A 102 36.74 -1.30 39.75
N PRO A 103 37.01 -0.74 40.93
CA PRO A 103 36.17 -0.94 42.13
C PRO A 103 34.71 -0.52 41.93
N ALA A 104 34.45 0.41 41.00
CA ALA A 104 33.10 0.85 40.64
C ALA A 104 32.18 -0.27 40.11
N CYS A 105 32.73 -1.26 39.40
CA CYS A 105 31.95 -2.38 38.87
C CYS A 105 31.46 -3.31 39.99
N GLN A 106 32.32 -3.57 40.98
CA GLN A 106 31.96 -4.36 42.16
C GLN A 106 30.89 -3.66 43.01
N ILE A 107 30.95 -2.33 43.13
CA ILE A 107 29.95 -1.54 43.85
C ILE A 107 28.58 -1.63 43.13
N ARG A 108 28.55 -1.47 41.81
CA ARG A 108 27.31 -1.58 41.02
C ARG A 108 26.68 -2.98 41.11
N GLN A 109 27.50 -4.03 41.09
CA GLN A 109 27.03 -5.41 41.22
C GLN A 109 26.41 -5.67 42.60
N LYS A 110 27.04 -5.20 43.69
CA LYS A 110 26.47 -5.27 45.05
C LYS A 110 25.17 -4.47 45.19
N ILE A 111 25.06 -3.31 44.56
CA ILE A 111 23.81 -2.53 44.53
C ILE A 111 22.74 -3.30 43.76
N HIS A 112 23.10 -3.92 42.63
CA HIS A 112 22.16 -4.68 41.81
C HIS A 112 21.63 -5.91 42.56
N GLU A 113 22.50 -6.68 43.22
CA GLU A 113 22.12 -7.81 44.07
C GLU A 113 21.20 -7.40 45.22
N LYS A 114 21.48 -6.27 45.87
CA LYS A 114 20.61 -5.75 46.95
C LYS A 114 19.30 -5.15 46.45
N SER A 115 19.24 -4.69 45.20
CA SER A 115 18.06 -4.06 44.60
C SER A 115 17.23 -5.01 43.73
N GLN A 116 17.68 -6.26 43.57
CA GLN A 116 16.83 -7.32 43.02
C GLN A 116 15.69 -7.57 43.99
N LYS A 117 14.54 -6.97 43.71
CA LYS A 117 13.27 -7.35 44.33
C LYS A 117 13.12 -8.87 44.14
N PRO A 118 12.65 -9.62 45.15
CA PRO A 118 12.33 -11.02 44.98
C PRO A 118 11.41 -11.11 43.76
N GLN A 119 11.81 -11.90 42.75
CA GLN A 119 11.04 -12.08 41.53
C GLN A 119 9.63 -12.45 41.96
N GLY A 120 8.71 -11.49 41.79
CA GLY A 120 7.32 -11.67 42.17
C GLY A 120 6.81 -12.92 41.49
N ARG A 121 6.03 -13.71 42.23
CA ARG A 121 5.38 -14.92 41.71
C ARG A 121 4.80 -14.60 40.32
N PRO A 122 4.99 -15.47 39.31
CA PRO A 122 4.43 -15.23 37.99
C PRO A 122 2.94 -14.98 38.16
N LYS A 123 2.46 -13.83 37.67
CA LYS A 123 1.03 -13.52 37.69
C LYS A 123 0.34 -14.64 36.90
N THR A 124 -0.55 -15.38 37.55
CA THR A 124 -1.39 -16.37 36.90
C THR A 124 -2.19 -15.63 35.84
N VAL A 125 -1.85 -15.84 34.56
CA VAL A 125 -2.58 -15.25 33.44
C VAL A 125 -3.92 -15.97 33.38
N VAL A 126 -4.95 -15.38 33.97
CA VAL A 126 -6.32 -15.87 33.81
C VAL A 126 -6.67 -15.69 32.34
N PRO A 127 -7.05 -16.74 31.60
CA PRO A 127 -7.47 -16.61 30.22
C PRO A 127 -8.68 -15.70 30.17
N GLN A 128 -8.52 -14.51 29.58
CA GLN A 128 -9.68 -13.66 29.29
C GLN A 128 -10.46 -14.28 28.13
N PRO A 129 -11.79 -14.40 28.23
CA PRO A 129 -12.60 -14.82 27.11
C PRO A 129 -12.43 -13.81 25.97
N ALA A 130 -12.15 -14.30 24.77
CA ALA A 130 -12.06 -13.44 23.60
C ALA A 130 -13.45 -12.89 23.26
N THR A 131 -13.69 -11.61 23.56
CA THR A 131 -14.91 -10.92 23.17
C THR A 131 -14.84 -10.59 21.68
N TYR A 132 -15.23 -11.54 20.82
CA TYR A 132 -15.38 -11.29 19.39
C TYR A 132 -16.63 -10.45 19.15
N THR A 133 -16.47 -9.12 19.16
CA THR A 133 -17.48 -8.24 18.56
C THR A 133 -17.40 -8.44 17.04
N ASN A 134 -18.26 -9.30 16.49
CA ASN A 134 -18.24 -9.63 15.07
C ASN A 134 -18.78 -8.45 14.24
N TRP A 135 -17.89 -7.51 13.91
CA TRP A 135 -18.12 -6.41 12.98
C TRP A 135 -18.39 -6.86 11.53
N PHE A 136 -18.19 -8.16 11.24
CA PHE A 136 -18.50 -8.79 9.96
C PHE A 136 -19.90 -9.41 9.95
N THR A 137 -20.77 -9.04 10.88
CA THR A 137 -22.19 -9.32 10.69
C THR A 137 -22.66 -8.65 9.40
N PRO A 138 -23.22 -9.39 8.43
CA PRO A 138 -23.56 -8.84 7.11
C PRO A 138 -24.44 -7.59 7.20
N PHE A 139 -25.31 -7.53 8.21
CA PHE A 139 -26.21 -6.41 8.47
C PHE A 139 -25.49 -5.09 8.76
N ALA A 140 -24.49 -5.09 9.66
CA ALA A 140 -23.74 -3.89 10.00
C ALA A 140 -22.92 -3.38 8.80
N TRP A 141 -22.43 -4.29 7.97
CA TRP A 141 -21.65 -3.94 6.79
C TRP A 141 -22.51 -3.30 5.68
N VAL A 142 -23.74 -3.78 5.49
CA VAL A 142 -24.70 -3.17 4.56
C VAL A 142 -25.02 -1.75 4.99
N ALA A 143 -25.32 -1.52 6.27
CA ALA A 143 -25.59 -0.17 6.79
C ALA A 143 -24.40 0.79 6.61
N ILE A 144 -23.16 0.30 6.78
CA ILE A 144 -21.95 1.11 6.55
C ILE A 144 -21.78 1.45 5.06
N LYS A 145 -22.05 0.50 4.16
CA LYS A 145 -22.00 0.75 2.71
C LYS A 145 -23.07 1.73 2.25
N ASP A 146 -24.29 1.62 2.76
CA ASP A 146 -25.36 2.57 2.44
C ASP A 146 -25.02 3.98 2.94
N ALA A 147 -24.43 4.09 4.14
CA ALA A 147 -23.93 5.36 4.66
C ALA A 147 -22.80 5.94 3.80
N GLN A 148 -21.90 5.09 3.30
CA GLN A 148 -20.82 5.51 2.40
C GLN A 148 -21.35 6.12 1.09
N VAL A 149 -22.35 5.47 0.47
CA VAL A 149 -22.99 5.97 -0.76
C VAL A 149 -23.69 7.30 -0.51
N LYS A 150 -24.38 7.45 0.63
CA LYS A 150 -25.11 8.67 0.98
C LYS A 150 -24.21 9.85 1.33
N LEU A 151 -23.08 9.61 2.00
CA LEU A 151 -22.22 10.68 2.52
C LEU A 151 -21.20 11.19 1.49
N GLY A 152 -20.81 10.37 0.51
CA GLY A 152 -19.90 10.77 -0.58
C GLY A 152 -18.49 11.16 -0.10
N GLY A 153 -17.48 10.36 -0.43
CA GLY A 153 -16.07 10.69 -0.12
C GLY A 153 -15.57 10.21 1.24
N TRP A 154 -16.40 9.51 2.01
CA TRP A 154 -16.00 8.85 3.26
C TRP A 154 -15.69 7.39 3.01
N SER A 155 -14.61 6.86 3.58
CA SER A 155 -14.34 5.42 3.54
C SER A 155 -15.21 4.66 4.55
N ALA A 156 -15.63 3.43 4.22
CA ALA A 156 -16.33 2.55 5.15
C ALA A 156 -15.60 2.40 6.51
N THR A 157 -14.27 2.43 6.49
CA THR A 157 -13.39 2.41 7.66
C THR A 157 -13.52 3.65 8.54
N GLU A 158 -13.65 4.84 7.96
CA GLU A 158 -13.82 6.09 8.72
C GLU A 158 -15.21 6.16 9.35
N ILE A 159 -16.23 5.79 8.59
CA ILE A 159 -17.62 5.69 9.08
C ILE A 159 -17.67 4.74 10.27
N ARG A 160 -17.03 3.57 10.18
CA ARG A 160 -16.91 2.63 11.29
C ARG A 160 -16.24 3.25 12.52
N LYS A 161 -15.11 3.95 12.34
CA LYS A 161 -14.38 4.58 13.46
C LYS A 161 -15.22 5.66 14.15
N ILE A 162 -16.02 6.39 13.40
CA ILE A 162 -16.92 7.42 13.95
C ILE A 162 -18.07 6.78 14.72
N LEU A 163 -18.71 5.76 14.15
CA LEU A 163 -19.78 5.02 14.83
C LEU A 163 -19.29 4.40 16.14
N GLN A 164 -18.06 3.86 16.15
CA GLN A 164 -17.40 3.36 17.36
C GLN A 164 -17.24 4.44 18.42
N ARG A 165 -16.82 5.65 18.04
CA ARG A 165 -16.65 6.77 18.98
C ARG A 165 -17.98 7.32 19.48
N ALA A 166 -19.00 7.36 18.63
CA ALA A 166 -20.30 7.96 18.93
C ALA A 166 -21.15 7.10 19.88
N HIS A 167 -21.13 5.77 19.72
CA HIS A 167 -21.91 4.87 20.58
C HIS A 167 -21.05 3.75 21.14
N LEU A 168 -20.11 4.06 22.02
CA LEU A 168 -19.27 3.07 22.70
C LEU A 168 -20.06 1.95 23.41
N SER A 169 -21.30 2.19 23.87
CA SER A 169 -22.14 1.18 24.52
C SER A 169 -22.72 0.15 23.55
N THR A 170 -22.93 0.53 22.29
CA THR A 170 -23.51 -0.32 21.24
C THR A 170 -22.42 -0.86 20.30
N PHE A 171 -21.37 -0.07 20.11
CA PHE A 171 -20.33 -0.20 19.10
C PHE A 171 -18.91 -0.17 19.70
N GLY A 172 -18.76 -0.08 21.02
CA GLY A 172 -17.49 -0.21 21.71
C GLY A 172 -17.37 -1.59 22.37
N LEU A 173 -16.12 -2.03 22.55
CA LEU A 173 -15.83 -3.08 23.52
C LEU A 173 -16.19 -2.50 24.89
N TYR A 174 -17.19 -3.06 25.58
CA TYR A 174 -17.42 -2.74 26.99
C TYR A 174 -16.08 -2.87 27.72
N PRO A 175 -15.56 -1.83 28.40
CA PRO A 175 -14.67 -2.09 29.51
C PRO A 175 -15.53 -2.86 30.50
N CYS A 176 -15.19 -4.13 30.74
CA CYS A 176 -15.78 -4.88 31.84
C CYS A 176 -15.54 -4.06 33.10
N ILE A 177 -16.61 -3.45 33.62
CA ILE A 177 -16.62 -2.84 34.95
C ILE A 177 -16.45 -4.04 35.89
N HIS A 178 -15.25 -4.18 36.43
CA HIS A 178 -14.99 -5.09 37.54
C HIS A 178 -15.49 -4.39 38.81
N ASP A 179 -16.61 -4.85 39.36
CA ASP A 179 -16.93 -4.70 40.79
C ASP A 179 -15.99 -5.56 41.64
#